data_AF-A0A8J3NB58-F1
#
_entry.id   AF-A0A8J3NB58-F1
#
_cell.length_a   1.000
_cell.length_b   1.000
_cell.length_c   1.000
_cell.angle_alpha   90.00
_cell.angle_beta   90.00
_cell.angle_gamma   90.00
#
_symmetry.space_group_name_H-M   'P 1'
#
loop_
_entity.id
_entity.type
_entity.pdbx_description
1 polymer ?
#
loop_
_entity_poly.entity_id
_entity_poly.type
_entity_poly.pdbx_seq_one_letter_code
_entity_poly.pdbx_strand_id
1 'polypeptide(L)' 'MRLIRQGDRFVAQFSFVWEVSTLAEREEGWVPLFLPGHLEEPIGVIHSHTHEVRLADRQIVVLGTTRLPESLQ' A
#
# COMPACT_ATOMS: atom_id res chain seq x y z
N MET A 1 -5.20 1.75 2.67
CA MET A 1 -3.73 1.69 2.94
C MET A 1 -3.00 2.99 2.55
N ARG A 2 -1.97 3.38 3.32
CA ARG A 2 -0.97 4.42 2.95
C ARG A 2 0.46 3.91 3.18
N LEU A 3 1.43 4.40 2.42
CA LEU A 3 2.85 4.07 2.62
C LEU A 3 3.50 5.08 3.57
N ILE A 4 4.20 4.57 4.60
CA ILE A 4 4.96 5.37 5.56
C ILE A 4 6.44 5.10 5.37
N ARG A 5 7.25 6.16 5.24
CA ARG A 5 8.70 6.03 5.23
C ARG A 5 9.23 5.91 6.66
N GLN A 6 9.98 4.84 6.95
CA GLN A 6 10.65 4.60 8.23
C GLN A 6 12.14 4.40 7.98
N GLY A 7 12.94 5.46 8.13
CA GLY A 7 14.35 5.43 7.71
C GLY A 7 14.47 5.19 6.21
N ASP A 8 15.15 4.13 5.82
CA ASP A 8 15.40 3.77 4.42
C ASP A 8 14.38 2.81 3.81
N ARG A 9 13.36 2.41 4.57
CA ARG A 9 12.30 1.49 4.10
C ARG A 9 10.93 2.16 4.06
N PHE A 10 10.04 1.61 3.24
CA PHE A 10 8.62 1.91 3.27
C PHE A 10 7.87 0.79 3.99
N VAL A 11 6.89 1.16 4.81
CA VAL A 11 6.00 0.23 5.50
C VAL A 11 4.57 0.61 5.19
N ALA A 12 3.74 -0.37 4.82
CA ALA A 12 2.33 -0.17 4.61
C ALA A 12 1.61 0.03 5.95
N GLN A 13 0.85 1.11 6.05
CA GLN A 13 -0.13 1.30 7.11
C GLN A 13 -1.52 1.10 6.55
N PHE A 14 -2.21 0.09 7.07
CA PHE A 14 -3.56 -0.24 6.68
C PHE A 14 -4.56 0.64 7.40
N SER A 15 -5.67 0.91 6.71
CA SER A 15 -6.78 1.70 7.24
C SER A 15 -7.86 0.78 7.80
N PHE A 16 -7.90 -0.47 7.34
CA PHE A 16 -8.90 -1.45 7.72
C PHE A 16 -8.28 -2.80 8.08
N VAL A 17 -8.89 -3.48 9.06
CA VAL A 17 -8.42 -4.79 9.57
C VAL A 17 -8.43 -5.85 8.47
N TRP A 18 -9.42 -5.83 7.57
CA TRP A 18 -9.53 -6.81 6.48
C TRP A 18 -8.38 -6.75 5.47
N GLU A 19 -7.76 -5.57 5.28
CA GLU A 19 -6.59 -5.43 4.41
C GLU A 19 -5.40 -6.22 4.96
N VAL A 20 -5.27 -6.30 6.29
CA VAL A 20 -4.21 -7.05 6.99
C VAL A 20 -4.51 -8.55 6.98
N SER A 21 -5.75 -8.94 7.26
CA SER A 21 -6.17 -10.35 7.25
C SER A 21 -5.89 -11.02 5.90
N THR A 22 -6.19 -10.33 4.80
CA THR A 22 -5.97 -10.84 3.43
C THR A 22 -4.49 -11.08 3.13
N LEU A 23 -3.59 -10.29 3.71
CA LEU A 23 -2.15 -10.48 3.57
C LEU A 23 -1.62 -11.57 4.49
N ALA A 24 -2.15 -11.67 5.71
CA ALA A 24 -1.78 -12.70 6.68
C ALA A 24 -2.24 -14.11 6.27
N GLU A 25 -3.29 -14.21 5.45
CA GLU A 25 -3.72 -15.47 4.82
C GLU A 25 -2.75 -15.97 3.74
N ARG A 26 -1.81 -15.14 3.28
CA ARG A 26 -0.75 -15.57 2.37
C ARG A 26 0.39 -16.19 3.16
N GLU A 27 1.05 -17.17 2.54
CA GLU A 27 2.29 -17.73 3.08
C GLU A 27 3.32 -16.62 3.36
N GLU A 28 4.26 -16.92 4.26
CA GLU A 28 5.33 -15.99 4.60
C GLU A 28 6.14 -15.65 3.34
N GLY A 29 6.16 -14.37 2.97
CA GLY A 29 6.91 -13.94 1.79
C GLY A 29 6.48 -12.60 1.20
N TRP A 30 6.99 -12.35 0.00
CA TRP A 30 6.75 -11.13 -0.77
C TRP A 30 5.57 -11.32 -1.71
N VAL A 31 4.54 -10.50 -1.54
CA VAL A 31 3.32 -10.52 -2.34
C VAL A 31 3.36 -9.37 -3.34
N PRO A 32 3.01 -9.58 -4.62
CA PRO A 32 2.94 -8.50 -5.60
C PRO A 32 1.93 -7.41 -5.18
N LEU A 33 2.35 -6.15 -5.32
CA LEU A 33 1.54 -4.97 -5.05
C LEU A 33 1.10 -4.33 -6.37
N PHE A 34 -0.21 -4.13 -6.56
CA PHE A 34 -0.79 -3.57 -7.77
C PHE A 34 -1.47 -2.24 -7.50
N LEU A 35 -1.59 -1.40 -8.53
CA LEU A 35 -2.47 -0.24 -8.47
C LEU A 35 -3.93 -0.67 -8.64
N PRO A 36 -4.88 0.01 -7.97
CA PRO A 36 -6.30 -0.20 -8.22
C PRO A 36 -6.61 -0.06 -9.71
N GLY A 37 -7.24 -1.09 -10.31
CA GLY A 37 -7.57 -1.12 -11.73
C GLY A 37 -6.44 -1.55 -12.68
N HIS A 38 -5.22 -1.80 -12.18
CA HIS A 38 -4.08 -2.24 -12.99
C HIS A 38 -3.45 -3.51 -12.39
N LEU A 39 -4.04 -4.67 -12.70
CA LEU A 39 -3.64 -5.98 -12.14
C LEU A 39 -2.62 -6.75 -12.99
N GLU A 40 -2.23 -6.21 -14.14
CA GLU A 40 -1.32 -6.89 -15.06
C GLU A 40 0.15 -6.68 -14.68
N GLU A 41 0.49 -5.49 -14.16
CA GLU A 41 1.85 -5.14 -13.79
C GLU A 41 1.93 -4.69 -12.32
N PRO A 42 2.68 -5.40 -11.47
CA PRO A 42 2.89 -4.97 -10.11
C PRO A 42 3.79 -3.72 -10.08
N ILE A 43 3.44 -2.78 -9.21
CA ILE A 43 4.24 -1.59 -8.91
C ILE A 43 5.32 -1.84 -7.86
N GLY A 44 5.33 -3.03 -7.27
CA GLY A 44 6.25 -3.42 -6.23
C GLY A 44 5.82 -4.71 -5.56
N VAL A 45 6.35 -4.92 -4.36
CA VAL A 45 6.01 -6.05 -3.50
C VAL A 45 5.81 -5.58 -2.06
N ILE A 46 4.95 -6.29 -1.32
CA ILE A 46 4.71 -6.11 0.10
C ILE A 46 4.98 -7.42 0.85
N HIS A 47 5.70 -7.37 1.97
CA HIS A 47 5.95 -8.55 2.79
C HIS A 47 4.73 -8.87 3.65
N SER A 48 4.25 -10.12 3.63
CA SER A 48 2.97 -10.52 4.25
C SER A 48 2.91 -10.31 5.77
N HIS A 49 4.05 -10.41 6.47
CA HIS A 49 4.10 -10.31 7.94
C HIS A 49 4.68 -9.00 8.47
N THR A 50 5.65 -8.42 7.75
CA THR A 50 6.35 -7.20 8.20
C THR A 50 5.76 -5.95 7.57
N HIS A 51 4.93 -6.11 6.54
CA HIS A 51 4.33 -5.03 5.76
C HIS A 51 5.36 -4.07 5.14
N GLU A 52 6.62 -4.50 5.04
CA GLU A 52 7.65 -3.77 4.30
C GLU A 52 7.24 -3.73 2.82
N VAL A 53 7.38 -2.56 2.21
CA VAL A 53 7.05 -2.33 0.81
C VAL A 53 8.31 -1.96 0.03
N ARG A 54 8.50 -2.64 -1.10
CA ARG A 54 9.55 -2.34 -2.08
C ARG A 54 8.87 -1.96 -3.38
N LEU A 55 8.99 -0.70 -3.75
CA LEU A 55 8.48 -0.21 -5.03
C LEU A 55 9.54 -0.49 -6.10
N ALA A 56 9.10 -0.82 -7.31
CA ALA A 56 9.98 -0.77 -8.47
C ALA A 56 10.43 0.69 -8.70
N ASP A 57 11.50 0.93 -9.46
CA ASP A 57 12.03 2.26 -9.86
C ASP A 57 11.07 3.06 -10.77
N ARG A 58 9.77 3.04 -10.46
CA ARG A 58 8.72 3.84 -11.06
C ARG A 58 8.34 4.90 -10.02
N GLN A 59 8.40 6.16 -10.43
CA GLN A 59 8.03 7.29 -9.59
C GLN A 59 6.52 7.23 -9.27
N ILE A 60 6.15 6.70 -8.10
CA ILE A 60 4.75 6.61 -7.69
C ILE A 60 4.32 7.94 -7.05
N VAL A 61 3.58 8.75 -7.81
CA VAL A 61 2.95 9.97 -7.30
C VAL A 61 1.58 9.61 -6.71
N VAL A 62 1.46 9.60 -5.40
CA VAL A 62 0.17 9.46 -4.72
C VAL A 62 -0.45 10.85 -4.58
N LEU A 63 -1.35 11.21 -5.49
CA LEU A 63 -2.17 12.43 -5.36
C LEU A 63 -3.30 12.16 -4.36
N GLY A 64 -3.12 12.59 -3.11
CA GLY A 64 -4.23 12.63 -2.15
C GLY A 64 -5.24 13.69 -2.59
N THR A 65 -6.48 13.31 -2.85
CA THR A 65 -7.56 14.28 -3.07
C THR A 65 -8.01 14.81 -1.71
N THR A 66 -7.51 15.96 -1.28
CA THR A 66 -8.18 16.76 -0.24
C THR A 66 -9.42 17.40 -0.86
N ARG A 67 -10.52 16.65 -0.93
CA ARG A 67 -11.86 17.27 -0.94
C ARG A 67 -12.39 17.21 0.49
N LEU A 68 -12.34 18.34 1.19
CA LEU A 68 -13.16 18.56 2.37
C LEU A 68 -14.63 18.61 1.89
N PRO A 69 -15.58 17.91 2.55
CA PRO A 69 -16.99 18.09 2.24
C PRO A 69 -17.43 19.51 2.61
N GLU A 70 -18.17 20.17 1.72
CA GLU A 70 -18.71 21.53 1.87
C GLU A 70 -19.84 21.64 2.93
N SER A 71 -20.10 20.61 3.73
CA SER A 71 -21.22 20.57 4.67
C SER A 71 -20.89 21.10 6.08
N LEU A 72 -19.95 22.02 6.21
CA LEU A 72 -19.70 22.79 7.44
C LEU A 72 -19.57 24.29 7.11
N GLN A 73 -20.64 24.85 6.53
CA GLN A 73 -20.94 26.29 6.55
C GLN A 73 -22.18 26.53 7.41
#